data_AF-A0A1I8GJW9-F1
#
_entry.id   AF-A0A1I8GJW9-F1
#
_cell.length_a   1.000
_cell.length_b   1.000
_cell.length_c   1.000
_cell.angle_alpha   90.00
_cell.angle_beta   90.00
_cell.angle_gamma   90.00
#
_symmetry.space_group_name_H-M   'P 1'
#
loop_
_entity.id
_entity.type
_entity.pdbx_description
1 polymer ?
#
loop_
_entity_poly.entity_id
_entity_poly.type
_entity_poly.pdbx_seq_one_letter_code
_entity_poly.pdbx_strand_id
1 'polypeptide(L)'
;MAGEDVLCIGDTIALYSDDALGYVFATQSSSAHAYLAVNSKEDKVQPRCPDAQVLSFRICAANRYKLQKAYRKLAASCIEDSGNMAQMAQLTQA
;
A
#
# COMPACT_ATOMS: atom_id res chain seq x y z
N MET A 1 -13.94 -9.10 -31.86
CA MET A 1 -12.86 -8.10 -31.78
C MET A 1 -12.77 -7.71 -30.33
N ALA A 2 -11.78 -8.22 -29.61
CA ALA A 2 -11.54 -7.82 -28.23
C ALA A 2 -11.11 -6.35 -28.27
N GLY A 3 -11.95 -5.46 -27.73
CA GLY A 3 -11.58 -4.07 -27.57
C GLY A 3 -10.31 -4.01 -26.72
N GLU A 4 -9.42 -3.09 -27.04
CA GLU A 4 -8.25 -2.84 -26.20
C GLU A 4 -8.74 -2.51 -24.78
N ASP A 5 -8.58 -3.44 -23.84
CA ASP A 5 -8.94 -3.25 -22.45
C ASP A 5 -7.97 -2.21 -21.86
N VAL A 6 -8.38 -0.95 -21.93
CA VAL A 6 -7.65 0.17 -21.33
C VAL A 6 -7.85 0.12 -19.83
N LEU A 7 -6.74 0.04 -19.10
CA LEU A 7 -6.75 0.10 -17.64
C LEU A 7 -7.27 1.44 -17.13
N CYS A 8 -8.20 1.38 -16.20
CA CYS A 8 -8.90 2.51 -15.60
C CYS A 8 -8.65 2.60 -14.09
N ILE A 9 -8.87 3.81 -13.55
CA ILE A 9 -8.87 4.01 -12.10
C ILE A 9 -10.06 3.24 -11.50
N GLY A 10 -9.81 2.45 -10.47
CA GLY A 10 -10.79 1.57 -9.84
C GLY A 10 -10.62 0.10 -10.21
N ASP A 11 -9.91 -0.20 -11.30
CA ASP A 11 -9.68 -1.57 -11.74
C ASP A 11 -8.86 -2.35 -10.71
N THR A 12 -9.16 -3.64 -10.63
CA THR A 12 -8.43 -4.58 -9.78
C THR A 12 -7.56 -5.46 -10.66
N ILE A 13 -6.25 -5.43 -10.39
CA ILE A 13 -5.22 -6.07 -11.20
C ILE A 13 -4.32 -6.95 -10.35
N ALA A 14 -3.64 -7.90 -11.00
CA ALA A 14 -2.50 -8.61 -10.42
C ALA A 14 -1.21 -8.08 -11.05
N LEU A 15 -0.13 -8.00 -10.26
CA LEU A 15 1.17 -7.51 -10.72
C LEU A 15 2.13 -8.69 -10.86
N TYR A 16 2.68 -8.88 -12.06
CA TYR A 16 3.71 -9.88 -12.33
C TYR A 16 5.06 -9.19 -12.56
N SER A 17 6.10 -9.68 -11.89
CA SER A 17 7.48 -9.23 -12.12
C SER A 17 8.19 -10.18 -13.07
N ASP A 18 8.66 -9.66 -14.21
CA ASP A 18 9.46 -10.43 -15.17
C ASP A 18 10.88 -10.72 -14.65
N ASP A 19 11.42 -9.87 -13.78
CA ASP A 19 12.74 -10.06 -13.19
C ASP A 19 12.73 -11.19 -12.15
N ALA A 20 11.70 -11.25 -11.30
CA ALA A 20 11.54 -12.26 -10.27
C ALA A 20 10.81 -13.53 -10.75
N LEU A 21 10.20 -13.46 -11.94
CA LEU A 21 9.34 -14.50 -12.51
C LEU A 21 8.22 -14.92 -11.57
N GLY A 22 7.40 -13.96 -11.12
CA GLY A 22 6.22 -14.28 -10.33
C GLY A 22 5.37 -13.09 -9.89
N TYR A 23 4.26 -13.40 -9.20
CA TYR A 23 3.27 -12.41 -8.81
C TYR A 23 3.61 -11.73 -7.48
N VAL A 24 3.29 -10.44 -7.39
CA VAL A 24 3.33 -9.67 -6.15
C VAL A 24 2.12 -10.07 -5.30
N PHE A 25 2.35 -10.35 -4.03
CA PHE A 25 1.29 -10.69 -3.09
C PHE A 25 1.46 -9.92 -1.77
N ALA A 26 0.32 -9.54 -1.19
CA ALA A 26 0.26 -8.79 0.06
C ALA A 26 0.08 -9.74 1.25
N THR A 27 1.08 -9.83 2.09
CA THR A 27 1.02 -10.61 3.34
C THR A 27 0.82 -9.68 4.51
N GLN A 28 -0.26 -9.91 5.24
CA GLN A 28 -0.56 -9.21 6.48
C GLN A 28 -0.54 -10.22 7.63
N SER A 29 0.45 -10.10 8.51
CA SER A 29 0.48 -10.87 9.76
C SER A 29 -0.10 -10.09 10.94
N SER A 30 -0.09 -8.75 10.88
CA SER A 30 -0.77 -7.88 11.85
C SER A 30 -1.04 -6.47 11.28
N SER A 31 -1.72 -5.62 12.04
CA SER A 31 -1.91 -4.20 11.69
C SER A 31 -0.60 -3.41 11.59
N ALA A 32 0.46 -3.87 12.25
CA ALA A 32 1.79 -3.28 12.21
C ALA A 32 2.75 -3.99 11.23
N HIS A 33 2.39 -5.20 10.77
CA HIS A 33 3.23 -6.04 9.93
C HIS A 33 2.48 -6.40 8.64
N ALA A 34 2.54 -5.47 7.69
CA ALA A 34 2.12 -5.66 6.32
C ALA A 34 3.37 -5.55 5.42
N TYR A 35 3.59 -6.56 4.58
CA TYR A 35 4.69 -6.57 3.63
C TYR A 35 4.24 -7.07 2.26
N LEU A 36 4.96 -6.63 1.24
CA LEU A 36 4.82 -7.12 -0.12
C LEU A 36 5.93 -8.14 -0.36
N ALA A 37 5.56 -9.26 -0.98
CA ALA A 37 6.50 -10.29 -1.39
C ALA A 37 6.21 -10.70 -2.84
N VAL A 38 7.20 -11.30 -3.48
CA VAL A 38 7.07 -11.87 -4.82
C VAL A 38 7.48 -13.33 -4.73
N ASN A 39 6.61 -14.21 -5.19
CA ASN A 39 6.95 -15.63 -5.22
C ASN A 39 7.82 -15.85 -6.45
N SER A 40 8.82 -16.72 -6.35
CA SER A 40 9.73 -16.95 -7.48
C SER A 40 9.28 -18.16 -8.28
N LYS A 41 9.46 -18.10 -9.61
CA LYS A 41 9.20 -19.21 -10.55
C LYS A 41 7.71 -19.59 -10.66
N GLU A 42 6.82 -18.60 -10.68
CA GLU A 42 5.41 -18.80 -10.96
C GLU A 42 5.08 -18.65 -12.46
N ASP A 43 4.11 -19.42 -12.92
CA ASP A 43 3.58 -19.34 -14.28
C ASP A 43 2.71 -18.09 -14.43
N LYS A 44 2.92 -17.35 -15.52
CA LYS A 44 2.12 -16.18 -15.89
C LYS A 44 0.66 -16.55 -16.16
N VAL A 45 0.41 -17.69 -16.79
CA VAL A 45 -0.93 -18.09 -17.24
C VAL A 45 -1.73 -18.71 -16.10
N GLN A 46 -1.05 -19.44 -15.21
CA GLN A 46 -1.69 -20.15 -14.11
C GLN A 46 -0.94 -19.91 -12.79
N PRO A 47 -1.21 -18.78 -12.11
CA PRO A 47 -0.60 -18.50 -10.81
C PRO A 47 -0.92 -19.62 -9.81
N ARG A 48 0.10 -20.09 -9.09
CA ARG A 48 -0.04 -21.11 -8.04
C ARG A 48 -0.42 -20.46 -6.72
N CYS A 49 -1.51 -19.70 -6.72
CA CYS A 49 -1.97 -18.99 -5.53
C CYS A 49 -3.24 -19.62 -4.97
N PRO A 50 -3.29 -19.98 -3.67
CA PRO A 50 -4.50 -20.51 -3.05
C PRO A 50 -5.59 -19.45 -2.84
N ASP A 51 -5.23 -18.16 -2.76
CA ASP A 51 -6.19 -17.07 -2.56
C ASP A 51 -5.89 -15.86 -3.47
N ALA A 52 -6.80 -15.62 -4.43
CA ALA A 52 -6.68 -14.54 -5.39
C ALA A 52 -6.77 -13.12 -4.76
N GLN A 53 -7.34 -12.99 -3.55
CA GLN A 53 -7.43 -11.69 -2.87
C GLN A 53 -6.04 -11.14 -2.51
N VAL A 54 -5.10 -12.03 -2.19
CA VAL A 54 -3.73 -11.68 -1.80
C VAL A 54 -2.94 -11.07 -2.98
N LEU A 55 -3.37 -11.37 -4.22
CA LEU A 55 -2.78 -10.86 -5.47
C LEU A 55 -3.47 -9.60 -6.01
N SER A 56 -4.59 -9.21 -5.42
CA SER A 56 -5.49 -8.20 -5.97
C SER A 56 -5.12 -6.79 -5.51
N PHE A 57 -4.71 -5.94 -6.45
CA PHE A 57 -4.39 -4.53 -6.21
C PHE A 57 -5.35 -3.62 -6.95
N ARG A 58 -5.78 -2.52 -6.31
CA ARG A 58 -6.67 -1.54 -6.94
C ARG A 58 -5.88 -0.35 -7.49
N ILE A 59 -6.12 -0.01 -8.75
CA ILE A 59 -5.58 1.21 -9.35
C ILE A 59 -6.28 2.41 -8.73
N CYS A 60 -5.53 3.24 -8.01
CA CYS A 60 -6.04 4.44 -7.34
C CYS A 60 -5.40 5.70 -7.93
N ALA A 61 -6.09 6.83 -7.84
CA ALA A 61 -5.51 8.13 -8.14
C ALA A 61 -4.44 8.51 -7.10
N ALA A 62 -3.47 9.33 -7.52
CA ALA A 62 -2.43 9.83 -6.62
C ALA A 62 -3.00 10.79 -5.58
N ASN A 63 -3.00 10.37 -4.32
CA ASN A 63 -3.51 11.16 -3.20
C ASN A 63 -2.46 12.13 -2.64
N ARG A 64 -2.92 13.23 -2.03
CA ARG A 64 -2.05 14.25 -1.39
C ARG A 64 -1.86 13.95 0.08
N TYR A 65 -0.63 13.60 0.47
CA TYR A 65 -0.30 13.22 1.85
C TYR A 65 0.54 14.26 2.61
N LYS A 66 0.73 15.48 2.08
CA LYS A 66 1.61 16.49 2.67
C LYS A 66 1.21 16.86 4.11
N LEU A 67 -0.07 17.18 4.31
CA LEU A 67 -0.60 17.55 5.63
C LEU A 67 -0.54 16.37 6.61
N GLN A 68 -0.99 15.18 6.18
CA GLN A 68 -0.96 13.98 7.01
C GLN A 68 0.47 13.59 7.41
N LYS A 69 1.45 13.78 6.53
CA LYS A 69 2.87 13.55 6.85
C LYS A 69 3.38 14.56 7.88
N ALA A 70 3.02 15.83 7.78
CA ALA A 70 3.37 16.85 8.76
C ALA A 70 2.75 16.53 10.13
N TYR A 71 1.47 16.17 10.15
CA TYR A 71 0.76 15.73 11.34
C TYR A 71 1.44 14.52 12.01
N ARG A 72 1.76 13.46 11.25
CA ARG A 72 2.42 12.27 11.81
C ARG A 72 3.78 12.59 12.43
N LYS A 73 4.54 13.52 11.85
CA LYS A 73 5.81 13.98 12.42
C LYS A 73 5.63 14.76 13.70
N LEU A 74 4.67 15.68 13.74
CA LEU A 74 4.35 16.47 14.94
C LEU A 74 3.84 15.57 16.07
N ALA A 75 2.97 14.61 15.76
CA ALA A 75 2.47 13.65 16.74
C ALA A 75 3.60 12.79 17.31
N ALA A 76 4.56 12.35 16.49
CA ALA A 76 5.73 11.62 16.96
C ALA A 76 6.62 12.49 17.87
N SER A 77 6.88 13.75 17.51
CA SER A 77 7.69 14.65 18.35
C SER A 77 7.01 14.97 19.69
N CYS A 78 5.69 15.09 19.73
CA CYS A 78 4.95 15.33 20.96
C CYS A 78 5.01 14.13 21.95
N ILE A 79 5.15 12.91 21.43
CA ILE A 79 5.28 11.70 22.26
C ILE A 79 6.68 11.64 22.89
N GLU A 80 7.70 12.05 22.15
CA GLU A 80 9.09 12.09 22.63
C GLU A 80 9.31 13.25 23.62
N ASP A 81 8.77 14.44 23.32
CA ASP A 81 8.85 15.65 24.15
C ASP A 81 7.58 15.85 24.99
N SER A 82 7.40 15.00 26.01
CA SER A 82 6.25 15.01 26.94
C SER A 82 6.05 16.31 27.75
N GLY A 83 6.82 17.37 27.49
CA GLY A 83 6.72 18.68 28.15
C GLY A 83 6.25 19.86 27.28
N ASN A 84 6.08 19.69 25.96
CA ASN A 84 5.88 20.84 25.07
C ASN A 84 4.40 21.12 24.73
N MET A 85 3.66 21.67 25.70
CA MET A 85 2.22 22.02 25.61
C MET A 85 1.85 22.85 24.35
N ALA A 86 2.78 23.61 23.80
CA ALA A 86 2.57 24.42 22.59
C ALA A 86 2.36 23.56 21.32
N GLN A 87 3.03 22.41 21.22
CA GLN A 87 2.88 21.50 20.07
C GLN A 87 1.57 20.70 20.13
N MET A 88 1.12 20.34 21.34
CA MET A 88 -0.20 19.72 21.56
C MET A 88 -1.35 20.66 21.18
N ALA A 89 -1.26 21.95 21.50
CA ALA A 89 -2.29 22.93 21.13
C ALA A 89 -2.44 23.09 19.61
N GLN A 90 -1.35 22.98 18.85
CA GLN A 90 -1.39 23.00 17.38
C GLN A 90 -2.01 21.73 16.78
N LEU A 91 -1.91 20.59 17.47
CA LEU A 91 -2.49 19.32 17.08
C LEU A 91 -4.02 19.31 17.18
N THR A 92 -4.58 19.97 18.20
CA THR A 92 -6.03 20.04 18.45
C THR A 92 -6.77 21.05 17.55
N GLN A 93 -6.03 21.92 16.85
CA GLN A 93 -6.60 23.01 16.02
C GLN A 93 -6.59 22.71 14.51
N ALA A 94 -6.06 21.56 14.07
CA ALA A 94 -6.00 21.14 12.67
C ALA A 94 -7.05 20.07 12.34
#